data_AF-A0AAD7G8F5-F1
#
_entry.id   AF-A0AAD7G8F5-F1
#
_cell.length_a   1.000
_cell.length_b   1.000
_cell.length_c   1.000
_cell.angle_alpha   90.00
_cell.angle_beta   90.00
_cell.angle_gamma   90.00
#
_symmetry.space_group_name_H-M   'P 1'
#
loop_
_entity.id
_entity.type
_entity.pdbx_description
1 polymer ?
#
loop_
_entity_poly.entity_id
_entity_poly.type
_entity_poly.pdbx_seq_one_letter_code
_entity_poly.pdbx_strand_id
1 'polypeptide(L)'
;DIDYLSALLDANPSLYLDELQEQLADVRQVNVSIPTLSRAIQRLAITKKQVAPEAIERNELLRATWQAAHGDIPMEYFVWLDEASVDNRTHQRTTG
;
A
#
# COMPACT_ATOMS: atom_id res chain seq x y z
N ASP A 1 -10.00 3.34 22.61
CA ASP A 1 -8.64 3.25 22.03
C ASP A 1 -8.54 2.24 20.91
N ILE A 2 -8.98 1.00 21.11
CA ILE A 2 -9.01 -0.03 20.05
C ILE A 2 -9.89 0.38 18.86
N ASP A 3 -11.09 0.92 19.09
CA ASP A 3 -11.99 1.36 18.02
C ASP A 3 -11.43 2.54 17.19
N TYR A 4 -10.61 3.38 17.83
CA TYR A 4 -9.93 4.47 17.15
C TYR A 4 -8.79 3.95 16.27
N LEU A 5 -8.04 2.97 16.78
CA LEU A 5 -6.97 2.32 16.04
C LEU A 5 -7.49 1.54 14.82
N SER A 6 -8.64 0.88 14.93
CA SER A 6 -9.29 0.25 13.77
C SER A 6 -9.77 1.29 12.76
N ALA A 7 -10.46 2.34 13.19
CA ALA A 7 -10.94 3.41 12.29
C ALA A 7 -9.79 4.12 11.55
N LEU A 8 -8.64 4.30 12.22
CA LEU A 8 -7.47 4.93 11.63
C LEU A 8 -6.80 4.02 10.58
N LEU A 9 -6.73 2.72 10.85
CA LEU A 9 -6.22 1.72 9.90
C LEU A 9 -7.17 1.51 8.71
N ASP A 10 -8.48 1.58 8.92
CA ASP A 10 -9.47 1.53 7.85
C ASP A 10 -9.38 2.75 6.93
N ALA A 11 -9.14 3.94 7.50
CA ALA A 11 -8.97 5.17 6.74
C ALA A 11 -7.64 5.21 5.98
N ASN A 12 -6.56 4.67 6.56
CA ASN A 12 -5.22 4.71 5.98
C ASN A 12 -4.47 3.39 6.19
N PRO A 13 -4.71 2.36 5.34
CA PRO A 13 -4.09 1.04 5.50
C PRO A 13 -2.58 1.00 5.22
N SER A 14 -2.00 2.10 4.73
CA SER A 14 -0.58 2.23 4.43
C SER A 14 0.28 2.80 5.57
N LEU A 15 -0.32 3.16 6.71
CA LEU A 15 0.41 3.76 7.83
C LEU A 15 1.37 2.76 8.50
N TYR A 16 2.56 3.23 8.83
CA TYR A 16 3.56 2.50 9.59
C TYR A 16 3.26 2.56 11.10
N LEU A 17 3.90 1.69 11.88
CA LEU A 17 3.63 1.58 13.32
C LEU A 17 4.09 2.80 14.12
N ASP A 18 5.14 3.47 13.66
CA ASP A 18 5.65 4.74 14.18
C ASP A 18 4.70 5.90 13.83
N GLU A 19 4.21 5.98 12.59
CA GLU A 19 3.21 6.97 12.18
C GLU A 19 1.90 6.82 12.99
N LEU A 20 1.49 5.58 13.26
CA LEU A 20 0.35 5.29 14.14
C LEU A 20 0.61 5.73 15.59
N GLN A 21 1.84 5.59 16.06
CA GLN A 21 2.23 6.04 17.40
C GLN A 21 2.16 7.56 17.50
N GLU A 22 2.69 8.28 16.51
CA GLU A 22 2.64 9.75 16.44
C GLU A 22 1.19 10.25 16.42
N GLN A 23 0.33 9.68 15.57
CA GLN A 23 -1.07 10.09 15.53
C GLN A 23 -1.84 9.83 16.83
N LEU A 24 -1.51 8.75 17.55
CA LEU A 24 -2.10 8.49 18.87
C LEU A 24 -1.59 9.46 19.93
N ALA A 25 -0.31 9.85 19.86
CA ALA A 25 0.26 10.86 20.72
C ALA A 25 -0.37 12.24 20.45
N ASP A 26 -0.57 12.60 19.18
CA ASP A 26 -1.10 13.92 18.80
C ASP A 26 -2.61 14.06 19.07
N VAL A 27 -3.41 13.06 18.69
CA VAL A 27 -4.88 13.15 18.76
C VAL A 27 -5.42 12.75 20.12
N ARG A 28 -4.79 11.77 20.77
CA ARG A 28 -5.29 11.19 22.04
C ARG A 28 -4.39 11.49 23.24
N GLN A 29 -3.21 12.08 23.03
CA GLN A 29 -2.19 12.23 24.07
C GLN A 29 -1.81 10.91 24.75
N VAL A 30 -1.94 9.80 24.02
CA VAL A 30 -1.58 8.47 24.50
C VAL A 30 -0.28 8.04 23.84
N ASN A 31 0.78 7.98 24.63
CA ASN A 31 2.06 7.44 24.16
C ASN A 31 2.09 5.92 24.37
N VAL A 32 1.81 5.17 23.30
CA VAL A 32 1.85 3.71 23.30
C VAL A 32 3.15 3.26 22.65
N SER A 33 3.88 2.33 23.27
CA SER A 33 5.08 1.77 22.65
C SER A 33 4.74 0.96 21.40
N ILE A 34 5.57 1.04 20.36
CA ILE A 34 5.49 0.24 19.12
C ILE A 34 5.21 -1.26 19.38
N PRO A 35 5.89 -1.97 20.31
CA PRO A 35 5.58 -3.38 20.58
C PRO A 35 4.18 -3.59 21.16
N THR A 36 3.64 -2.62 21.90
CA THR A 36 2.27 -2.68 22.43
C THR A 36 1.25 -2.46 21.30
N LEU A 37 1.52 -1.54 20.37
CA LEU A 37 0.70 -1.34 19.16
C LEU A 37 0.70 -2.59 18.28
N SER A 38 1.86 -3.19 18.04
CA SER A 38 1.99 -4.42 17.26
C SER A 38 1.14 -5.56 17.85
N ARG A 39 1.20 -5.78 19.17
CA ARG A 39 0.37 -6.78 19.86
C ARG A 39 -1.12 -6.45 19.80
N ALA A 40 -1.50 -5.17 19.91
CA ALA A 40 -2.89 -4.74 19.81
C ALA A 40 -3.47 -5.00 18.40
N ILE A 41 -2.71 -4.66 17.35
CA ILE A 41 -3.08 -4.92 15.95
C ILE A 41 -3.21 -6.43 15.68
N GLN A 42 -2.25 -7.23 16.17
CA GLN A 42 -2.32 -8.69 16.06
C GLN A 42 -3.55 -9.27 16.76
N ARG A 43 -3.89 -8.78 17.95
CA ARG A 43 -5.08 -9.20 18.70
C ARG A 43 -6.38 -8.82 17.98
N LEU A 44 -6.36 -7.76 17.17
CA LEU A 44 -7.50 -7.34 16.36
C LEU A 44 -7.66 -8.15 15.07
N ALA A 45 -6.82 -9.16 14.83
CA ALA A 45 -6.80 -9.96 13.62
C ALA A 45 -6.68 -9.13 12.32
N ILE A 46 -6.19 -7.89 12.43
CA ILE A 46 -5.92 -7.03 11.28
C ILE A 46 -4.67 -7.58 10.60
N THR A 47 -4.88 -8.40 9.57
CA THR A 47 -3.81 -8.89 8.71
C THR A 47 -3.42 -7.77 7.75
N LYS A 48 -2.12 -7.43 7.75
CA LYS A 48 -1.55 -6.42 6.87
C LYS A 48 -1.92 -6.76 5.42
N LYS A 49 -2.83 -5.97 4.83
CA LYS A 49 -3.15 -6.08 3.42
C LYS A 49 -2.12 -5.26 2.66
N GLN A 50 -1.41 -5.94 1.77
CA GLN A 50 -0.50 -5.29 0.84
C GLN A 50 -1.34 -4.30 0.03
N VAL A 51 -1.16 -3.01 0.27
CA VAL A 51 -1.61 -1.98 -0.67
C VAL A 51 -0.67 -2.12 -1.85
N ALA A 52 -0.98 -3.03 -2.77
CA ALA A 52 -0.47 -2.89 -4.12
C ALA A 52 -1.03 -1.54 -4.57
N PRO A 53 -0.20 -0.53 -4.82
CA PRO A 53 -0.69 0.64 -5.52
C PRO A 53 -1.25 0.10 -6.83
N GLU A 54 -2.57 0.09 -6.97
CA GLU A 54 -3.15 -0.03 -8.30
C GLU A 54 -2.54 1.13 -9.08
N ALA A 55 -1.75 0.80 -10.11
CA ALA A 55 -1.19 1.81 -10.98
C ALA A 55 -2.36 2.68 -11.41
N ILE A 56 -2.33 3.98 -11.08
CA ILE A 56 -3.39 4.94 -11.41
C ILE A 56 -3.67 4.92 -12.92
N GLU A 57 -2.69 4.49 -13.72
CA GLU A 57 -2.72 4.32 -15.16
C GLU A 57 -3.51 3.08 -15.66
N ARG A 58 -3.97 2.21 -14.75
CA ARG A 58 -4.65 0.96 -15.10
C ARG A 58 -6.08 1.23 -15.59
N ASN A 59 -6.25 1.22 -16.90
CA ASN A 59 -7.55 1.35 -17.57
C ASN A 59 -8.03 -0.02 -18.08
N GLU A 60 -8.95 -0.64 -17.33
CA GLU A 60 -9.49 -1.97 -17.66
C GLU A 60 -10.28 -2.00 -18.98
N LEU A 61 -10.94 -0.89 -19.35
CA LEU A 61 -11.63 -0.80 -20.64
C LEU A 61 -10.64 -0.81 -21.81
N LEU A 62 -9.56 -0.05 -21.70
CA LEU A 62 -8.50 -0.01 -22.70
C LEU A 62 -7.82 -1.38 -22.82
N ARG A 63 -7.58 -2.06 -21.68
CA ARG A 63 -7.03 -3.42 -21.64
C ARG A 63 -7.96 -4.44 -22.34
N ALA A 64 -9.25 -4.42 -22.02
CA ALA A 64 -10.23 -5.31 -22.64
C ALA A 64 -10.35 -5.07 -24.15
N THR A 65 -10.32 -3.80 -24.58
CA THR A 65 -10.35 -3.41 -26.00
C THR A 65 -9.11 -3.92 -26.73
N TRP A 66 -7.93 -3.77 -26.13
CA TRP A 66 -6.69 -4.26 -26.71
C TRP A 66 -6.67 -5.79 -26.83
N GLN A 67 -7.11 -6.51 -25.79
CA GLN A 67 -7.22 -7.98 -25.78
C GLN A 67 -8.21 -8.47 -26.84
N ALA A 68 -9.34 -7.79 -27.03
CA ALA A 68 -10.30 -8.15 -28.07
C ALA A 68 -9.74 -7.93 -29.49
N ALA A 69 -8.89 -6.92 -29.67
CA ALA A 69 -8.32 -6.57 -30.97
C ALA A 69 -7.08 -7.39 -31.36
N HIS A 70 -6.32 -7.93 -30.39
CA HIS A 70 -5.02 -8.58 -30.62
C HIS A 70 -4.88 -9.95 -29.95
N GLY A 71 -5.92 -10.46 -29.30
CA GLY A 71 -5.87 -11.71 -28.53
C GLY A 71 -5.75 -12.97 -29.38
N ASP A 72 -5.91 -12.85 -30.69
CA ASP A 72 -5.68 -13.90 -31.69
C ASP A 72 -4.21 -14.02 -32.13
N ILE A 73 -3.37 -13.05 -31.78
CA ILE A 73 -1.93 -13.08 -32.08
C ILE A 73 -1.25 -14.09 -31.14
N PRO A 74 -0.51 -15.08 -31.68
CA PRO A 74 0.24 -16.04 -30.86
C PRO A 74 1.30 -15.36 -29.98
N MET A 75 1.51 -15.91 -28.78
CA MET A 75 2.46 -15.35 -27.81
C MET A 75 3.89 -15.30 -28.36
N GLU A 76 4.25 -16.25 -29.22
CA GLU A 76 5.59 -16.39 -29.79
C GLU A 76 5.99 -15.21 -30.68
N TYR A 77 5.03 -14.38 -31.10
CA TYR A 77 5.28 -13.20 -31.94
C TYR A 77 5.47 -11.91 -31.12
N PHE A 78 5.26 -11.95 -29.80
CA PHE A 78 5.44 -10.79 -28.94
C PHE A 78 6.87 -10.72 -28.39
N VAL A 79 7.49 -9.55 -28.54
CA VAL A 79 8.72 -9.18 -27.83
C VAL A 79 8.39 -7.98 -26.96
N TRP A 80 8.60 -8.11 -25.66
CA TRP A 80 8.31 -7.06 -24.68
C TRP A 80 9.60 -6.32 -24.32
N LEU A 81 9.54 -4.99 -24.39
CA LEU A 81 10.61 -4.11 -23.96
C LEU A 81 10.01 -3.17 -22.91
N ASP A 82 10.66 -3.06 -21.76
CA ASP A 82 10.27 -2.14 -20.70
C ASP A 82 11.50 -1.38 -20.21
N GLU A 83 11.31 -0.09 -19.90
CA GLU A 83 12.37 0.78 -19.39
C GLU A 83 12.29 0.82 -17.87
N ALA A 84 13.20 0.10 -17.20
CA ALA A 84 13.35 0.19 -15.77
C ALA A 84 14.28 1.37 -15.41
N SER A 85 13.73 2.43 -14.82
CA SER A 85 14.54 3.50 -14.23
C SER A 85 15.06 3.05 -12.85
N VAL A 86 16.37 3.16 -12.64
CA VAL A 86 17.00 2.95 -11.33
C VAL A 86 17.19 4.31 -10.67
N ASP A 87 16.18 4.74 -9.91
CA ASP A 87 16.34 5.89 -9.03
C ASP A 87 16.86 5.41 -7.66
N ASN A 88 18.11 5.77 -7.34
CA ASN A 88 18.74 5.47 -6.06
C ASN A 88 18.17 6.32 -4.89
N ARG A 89 17.12 7.12 -5.13
CA ARG A 89 16.54 8.06 -4.16
C ARG A 89 15.15 7.64 -3.66
N THR A 90 14.49 6.66 -4.29
CA THR A 90 13.08 6.30 -4.03
C THR A 90 12.82 5.68 -2.64
N HIS A 91 13.88 5.30 -1.91
CA HIS A 91 13.77 4.80 -0.54
C HIS A 91 14.06 5.84 0.54
N GLN A 92 14.43 7.09 0.20
CA GLN A 92 14.65 8.13 1.21
C GLN A 92 13.35 8.89 1.50
N ARG A 93 12.71 8.51 2.61
CA ARG A 93 11.74 9.35 3.30
C ARG A 93 12.45 10.60 3.80
N THR A 94 11.91 11.77 3.47
CA THR A 94 12.53 13.08 3.69
C THR A 94 12.29 13.64 5.09
N THR A 95 11.67 12.86 5.97
CA THR A 95 11.44 13.19 7.37
C THR A 95 11.67 11.94 8.20
N GLY A 96 12.78 11.94 8.90
CA GLY A 96 12.96 11.22 10.17
C GLY A 96 13.23 12.24 11.26
#